data_AF-A0A6P6FQY0-F1
#
_entry.id   AF-A0A6P6FQY0-F1
#
_cell.length_a   1.000
_cell.length_b   1.000
_cell.length_c   1.000
_cell.angle_alpha   90.00
_cell.angle_beta   90.00
_cell.angle_gamma   90.00
#
_symmetry.space_group_name_H-M   'P 1'
#
loop_
_entity.id
_entity.type
_entity.pdbx_description
1 polymer ?
#
loop_
_entity_poly.entity_id
_entity_poly.type
_entity_poly.pdbx_seq_one_letter_code
_entity_poly.pdbx_strand_id
1 'polypeptide(L)'
;MKESRDGTKSARHAKSSSVTSLPLILDIDDFKVRRLTDALFGNLVNDLLPSFQEEETDSAEGHGNISGTDALPNGHIRAPSDTAKFSQGPSEPLFPEVDKLLSLFKDSCKELVDLRKQVWLLDCVLHGIVKSMWFPLEKGVDGLFTSFARLDSRISSVGQTAAKIGDHLQSADAQRETASQTIELIKYLMEFNSSPGDLMELSPLFSDDSRVAEAASIAQKLRSFAEEDIGRQSIAVPSVVGNATASRGLEVAVANLQEYCNELENRLLARFDAASQKRELSTMAECAKILSQFNRGTSAMQHYVATRPMFIDVEVMNSDTRSVLGDHGLQASPSNVARGLSSLYKEITDTVRKEAATITAVFPSPNEVMSILVQRVLEQRVTTLLDKLLVKPSLVNLPPVEEGGLLLYLRMLAVAYEKTQELARDLRAVGCGDLDVEGLTESLFSAHKDEYPEHEQASLRQLYQAKMAELRAENQQISESTGTIGRSKGASVASSHQQISVTVVTEFVHWNEESISRCTMLTSQPATLAAHVKTVFTCLLDQVSQYITEGLERARDSLTEAAALRERFVLGTSMSRRVAAAAASAAEAAAAAGESSFRSFMVAIQRCGSSVAIVQQV
;
A
#
# COMPACT_ATOMS: atom_id res chain seq x y z
N MET A 1 44.39 -13.25 19.87
CA MET A 1 45.49 -12.84 20.77
C MET A 1 45.55 -13.85 21.92
N LYS A 2 46.60 -14.70 21.92
CA LYS A 2 47.18 -15.55 23.00
C LYS A 2 46.23 -16.28 23.96
N GLU A 3 46.11 -17.63 23.96
CA GLU A 3 47.11 -18.67 24.33
C GLU A 3 47.59 -18.49 25.80
N SER A 4 47.47 -19.46 26.72
CA SER A 4 48.34 -20.64 26.82
C SER A 4 48.20 -21.35 28.18
N ARG A 5 48.41 -22.68 28.20
CA ARG A 5 49.16 -23.56 29.15
C ARG A 5 48.55 -24.97 29.10
N ASP A 6 49.11 -25.98 28.45
CA ASP A 6 50.45 -26.58 28.38
C ASP A 6 50.92 -27.34 29.63
N GLY A 7 51.36 -28.57 29.36
CA GLY A 7 51.77 -29.62 30.28
C GLY A 7 52.32 -30.87 29.57
N THR A 8 53.38 -30.72 28.74
CA THR A 8 54.67 -31.49 28.69
C THR A 8 54.71 -32.96 29.17
N LYS A 9 55.36 -33.98 28.57
CA LYS A 9 56.63 -34.23 27.81
C LYS A 9 56.52 -35.69 27.22
N SER A 10 57.17 -36.20 26.16
CA SER A 10 58.57 -36.12 25.71
C SER A 10 58.75 -36.78 24.31
N ALA A 11 59.45 -36.07 23.40
CA ALA A 11 60.51 -36.47 22.43
C ALA A 11 60.34 -37.72 21.50
N ARG A 12 60.61 -37.73 20.18
CA ARG A 12 61.58 -36.99 19.34
C ARG A 12 61.12 -36.87 17.85
N HIS A 13 61.40 -35.68 17.30
CA HIS A 13 61.73 -35.21 15.93
C HIS A 13 61.88 -36.23 14.75
N ALA A 14 61.68 -35.89 13.47
CA ALA A 14 61.18 -34.69 12.77
C ALA A 14 61.01 -34.97 11.25
N LYS A 15 60.13 -34.17 10.63
CA LYS A 15 59.98 -33.69 9.23
C LYS A 15 60.87 -34.23 8.09
N SER A 16 60.14 -34.70 7.07
CA SER A 16 60.21 -34.45 5.61
C SER A 16 61.36 -33.62 5.02
N SER A 17 61.97 -34.12 3.94
CA SER A 17 61.73 -33.63 2.55
C SER A 17 62.57 -34.37 1.49
N SER A 18 62.04 -34.35 0.26
CA SER A 18 62.66 -34.57 -1.06
C SER A 18 63.21 -35.96 -1.42
N VAL A 19 62.48 -36.64 -2.31
CA VAL A 19 62.92 -37.84 -3.03
C VAL A 19 63.42 -37.42 -4.41
N THR A 20 64.69 -37.71 -4.72
CA THR A 20 65.21 -37.73 -6.09
C THR A 20 66.03 -39.01 -6.35
N SER A 21 65.68 -39.65 -7.47
CA SER A 21 66.48 -40.45 -8.43
C SER A 21 67.06 -41.84 -8.09
N LEU A 22 66.40 -42.85 -8.72
CA LEU A 22 66.93 -43.93 -9.62
C LEU A 22 67.68 -45.15 -8.99
N PRO A 23 67.85 -46.29 -9.72
CA PRO A 23 66.87 -47.38 -9.91
C PRO A 23 67.48 -48.77 -9.59
N LEU A 24 66.71 -49.86 -9.73
CA LEU A 24 67.07 -51.10 -10.45
C LEU A 24 66.43 -52.39 -9.86
N ILE A 25 65.88 -53.16 -10.79
CA ILE A 25 65.89 -54.64 -10.87
C ILE A 25 64.95 -55.37 -9.91
N LEU A 26 63.81 -55.75 -10.50
CA LEU A 26 62.97 -56.87 -10.08
C LEU A 26 63.73 -58.18 -10.34
N ASP A 27 63.85 -58.99 -9.29
CA ASP A 27 64.38 -60.35 -9.35
C ASP A 27 63.33 -61.31 -9.92
N ILE A 28 63.77 -62.29 -10.70
CA ILE A 28 62.93 -63.24 -11.44
C ILE A 28 62.44 -64.40 -10.55
N ASP A 29 62.87 -64.46 -9.28
CA ASP A 29 62.53 -65.54 -8.36
C ASP A 29 61.27 -65.33 -7.48
N ASP A 30 60.61 -64.16 -7.53
CA ASP A 30 59.38 -63.90 -6.73
C ASP A 30 58.07 -64.46 -7.35
N PHE A 31 58.13 -65.05 -8.54
CA PHE A 31 56.96 -65.61 -9.23
C PHE A 31 56.65 -67.09 -8.89
N LYS A 32 56.78 -67.48 -7.63
CA LYS A 32 56.52 -68.86 -7.17
C LYS A 32 55.56 -69.01 -5.99
N VAL A 33 54.40 -68.33 -5.99
CA VAL A 33 53.24 -68.81 -5.22
C VAL A 33 51.92 -68.52 -5.98
N ARG A 34 51.63 -69.31 -7.02
CA ARG A 34 50.25 -69.57 -7.45
C ARG A 34 49.61 -70.58 -6.48
N ARG A 35 48.33 -70.38 -6.14
CA ARG A 35 47.39 -71.28 -5.42
C ARG A 35 47.00 -70.93 -3.96
N LEU A 36 46.68 -69.68 -3.64
CA LEU A 36 45.97 -69.41 -2.36
C LEU A 36 44.77 -68.45 -2.42
N THR A 37 44.52 -67.73 -3.52
CA THR A 37 43.44 -66.73 -3.57
C THR A 37 42.09 -67.25 -4.04
N ASP A 38 42.05 -68.25 -4.94
CA ASP A 38 40.77 -68.75 -5.48
C ASP A 38 39.98 -69.62 -4.48
N ALA A 39 40.65 -70.25 -3.51
CA ALA A 39 40.00 -71.07 -2.50
C ALA A 39 39.37 -70.26 -1.35
N LEU A 40 39.87 -69.05 -1.09
CA LEU A 40 39.36 -68.18 -0.01
C LEU A 40 38.11 -67.40 -0.43
N PHE A 41 37.98 -67.04 -1.71
CA PHE A 41 36.83 -66.28 -2.18
C PHE A 41 35.59 -67.14 -2.44
N GLY A 42 35.78 -68.39 -2.89
CA GLY A 42 34.68 -69.32 -3.18
C GLY A 42 34.00 -69.90 -1.93
N ASN A 43 34.74 -70.05 -0.82
CA ASN A 43 34.21 -70.64 0.41
C ASN A 43 33.52 -69.61 1.32
N LEU A 44 33.87 -68.32 1.25
CA LEU A 44 33.26 -67.30 2.11
C LEU A 44 31.86 -66.86 1.62
N VAL A 45 31.56 -67.05 0.33
CA VAL A 45 30.32 -66.54 -0.29
C VAL A 45 29.19 -67.58 -0.28
N ASN A 46 29.49 -68.87 -0.11
CA ASN A 46 28.48 -69.93 -0.17
C ASN A 46 27.89 -70.35 1.19
N ASP A 47 28.51 -69.98 2.32
CA ASP A 47 28.08 -70.45 3.66
C ASP A 47 27.12 -69.50 4.42
N LEU A 48 26.62 -68.42 3.80
CA LEU A 48 25.81 -67.39 4.51
C LEU A 48 24.45 -67.03 3.89
N LEU A 49 23.84 -67.88 3.06
CA LEU A 49 22.47 -67.67 2.58
C LEU A 49 21.60 -68.93 2.69
N PRO A 50 20.42 -68.88 3.36
CA PRO A 50 19.46 -70.00 3.36
C PRO A 50 18.84 -70.19 1.97
N SER A 51 18.70 -71.45 1.55
CA SER A 51 17.96 -71.83 0.34
C SER A 51 16.46 -71.60 0.50
N PHE A 52 15.81 -70.97 -0.47
CA PHE A 52 14.34 -70.93 -0.57
C PHE A 52 13.88 -71.34 -1.98
N GLN A 53 12.88 -72.22 -2.02
CA GLN A 53 12.24 -72.79 -3.22
C GLN A 53 11.48 -71.73 -4.01
N GLU A 54 11.60 -71.76 -5.35
CA GLU A 54 10.65 -71.12 -6.27
C GLU A 54 9.58 -72.13 -6.68
N GLU A 55 8.32 -71.75 -6.52
CA GLU A 55 7.14 -72.44 -7.00
C GLU A 55 6.72 -71.78 -8.33
N GLU A 56 6.55 -72.61 -9.37
CA GLU A 56 6.17 -72.23 -10.74
C GLU A 56 4.82 -71.51 -10.81
N THR A 57 4.71 -70.53 -11.72
CA THR A 57 3.45 -70.23 -12.41
C THR A 57 3.69 -69.95 -13.90
N ASP A 58 2.96 -70.70 -14.73
CA ASP A 58 2.94 -70.74 -16.18
C ASP A 58 2.23 -69.55 -16.85
N SER A 59 2.69 -69.22 -18.07
CA SER A 59 1.93 -68.93 -19.32
C SER A 59 2.58 -67.81 -20.14
N ALA A 60 2.53 -67.73 -21.46
CA ALA A 60 2.37 -68.62 -22.61
C ALA A 60 2.43 -67.69 -23.87
N GLU A 61 2.72 -68.26 -25.04
CA GLU A 61 2.63 -67.68 -26.40
C GLU A 61 3.72 -66.66 -26.83
N GLY A 62 4.32 -66.73 -28.03
CA GLY A 62 4.16 -67.60 -29.19
C GLY A 62 4.66 -66.91 -30.48
N HIS A 63 5.47 -67.64 -31.27
CA HIS A 63 5.81 -67.47 -32.71
C HIS A 63 6.62 -66.22 -33.17
N GLY A 64 7.57 -66.30 -34.12
CA GLY A 64 7.94 -67.35 -35.06
C GLY A 64 9.27 -67.10 -35.81
N ASN A 65 9.66 -68.14 -36.56
CA ASN A 65 10.91 -68.42 -37.29
C ASN A 65 11.40 -67.38 -38.32
N ILE A 66 12.69 -67.47 -38.69
CA ILE A 66 13.17 -67.72 -40.09
C ILE A 66 14.62 -68.25 -40.09
N SER A 67 14.85 -69.14 -41.05
CA SER A 67 15.99 -70.03 -41.36
C SER A 67 17.10 -69.38 -42.21
N GLY A 68 18.30 -69.98 -42.26
CA GLY A 68 19.24 -69.79 -43.39
C GLY A 68 20.72 -70.13 -43.15
N THR A 69 21.18 -71.25 -43.71
CA THR A 69 22.47 -71.95 -43.66
C THR A 69 23.53 -71.45 -44.68
N ASP A 70 24.84 -71.71 -44.48
CA ASP A 70 25.74 -72.53 -45.36
C ASP A 70 27.27 -72.33 -45.17
N ALA A 71 28.06 -73.30 -45.66
CA ALA A 71 29.40 -73.72 -45.19
C ALA A 71 30.48 -73.92 -46.30
N LEU A 72 31.78 -73.69 -45.96
CA LEU A 72 33.07 -74.35 -46.40
C LEU A 72 33.62 -74.22 -47.89
N PRO A 73 34.84 -74.74 -48.30
CA PRO A 73 36.26 -74.70 -47.78
C PRO A 73 37.46 -74.70 -48.84
N ASN A 74 38.73 -74.72 -48.34
CA ASN A 74 39.95 -75.53 -48.76
C ASN A 74 41.09 -75.05 -49.74
N GLY A 75 42.37 -75.54 -49.53
CA GLY A 75 43.48 -75.64 -50.53
C GLY A 75 44.98 -75.72 -50.03
N HIS A 76 45.84 -76.61 -50.58
CA HIS A 76 47.19 -77.05 -50.08
C HIS A 76 48.27 -77.36 -51.21
N ILE A 77 49.61 -77.33 -50.88
CA ILE A 77 50.85 -78.00 -51.45
C ILE A 77 51.57 -77.54 -52.78
N ARG A 78 52.94 -77.38 -52.80
CA ARG A 78 54.02 -78.24 -53.47
C ARG A 78 55.46 -77.60 -53.60
N ALA A 79 56.52 -78.44 -53.58
CA ALA A 79 57.99 -78.21 -53.74
C ALA A 79 58.53 -78.58 -55.19
N PRO A 80 59.83 -78.86 -55.58
CA PRO A 80 61.23 -78.60 -55.11
C PRO A 80 62.32 -78.31 -56.25
N SER A 81 63.63 -78.34 -55.89
CA SER A 81 64.90 -78.83 -56.58
C SER A 81 65.71 -78.10 -57.71
N ASP A 82 67.06 -78.03 -57.54
CA ASP A 82 68.19 -78.52 -58.41
C ASP A 82 69.55 -77.90 -57.96
N THR A 83 70.71 -78.55 -57.72
CA THR A 83 71.61 -79.58 -58.30
C THR A 83 72.73 -79.09 -59.26
N ALA A 84 73.98 -79.55 -58.99
CA ALA A 84 75.20 -79.58 -59.84
C ALA A 84 76.10 -78.29 -59.89
N LYS A 85 77.45 -78.28 -59.92
CA LYS A 85 78.47 -79.20 -60.51
C LYS A 85 79.94 -78.71 -60.24
N PHE A 86 80.93 -79.63 -60.31
CA PHE A 86 82.42 -79.50 -60.44
C PHE A 86 83.22 -78.90 -59.25
N SER A 87 84.15 -79.57 -58.52
CA SER A 87 85.26 -80.52 -58.74
C SER A 87 86.66 -79.84 -58.69
N GLN A 88 87.42 -80.21 -57.66
CA GLN A 88 88.85 -80.54 -57.66
C GLN A 88 89.85 -79.58 -58.36
N GLY A 89 90.43 -78.70 -57.54
CA GLY A 89 91.89 -78.62 -57.29
C GLY A 89 92.80 -77.85 -58.27
N PRO A 90 94.01 -77.44 -57.84
CA PRO A 90 94.47 -77.07 -56.49
C PRO A 90 95.00 -75.61 -56.45
N SER A 91 95.59 -75.24 -55.30
CA SER A 91 96.33 -74.03 -54.93
C SER A 91 95.54 -72.83 -54.38
N GLU A 92 95.62 -72.66 -53.06
CA GLU A 92 95.40 -71.43 -52.29
C GLU A 92 96.25 -70.26 -52.80
N PRO A 93 96.01 -69.03 -52.29
CA PRO A 93 94.76 -68.28 -52.23
C PRO A 93 94.95 -66.99 -53.06
N LEU A 94 93.93 -66.14 -53.20
CA LEU A 94 94.14 -64.69 -53.19
C LEU A 94 92.79 -64.00 -52.96
N PHE A 95 92.74 -63.24 -51.87
CA PHE A 95 91.62 -62.46 -51.29
C PHE A 95 90.73 -63.16 -50.23
N PRO A 96 91.32 -63.57 -49.08
CA PRO A 96 90.61 -64.08 -47.91
C PRO A 96 89.67 -63.07 -47.22
N GLU A 97 89.70 -61.78 -47.58
CA GLU A 97 88.76 -60.78 -47.05
C GLU A 97 87.30 -61.02 -47.49
N VAL A 98 87.07 -61.57 -48.70
CA VAL A 98 85.70 -61.79 -49.22
C VAL A 98 85.01 -62.95 -48.50
N ASP A 99 85.74 -64.03 -48.23
CA ASP A 99 85.20 -65.19 -47.53
C ASP A 99 84.90 -64.89 -46.05
N LYS A 100 85.70 -64.04 -45.40
CA LYS A 100 85.42 -63.54 -44.04
C LYS A 100 84.17 -62.66 -43.98
N LEU A 101 83.95 -61.81 -44.99
CA LEU A 101 82.75 -60.97 -45.05
C LEU A 101 81.50 -61.81 -45.35
N LEU A 102 81.63 -62.82 -46.22
CA LEU A 102 80.56 -63.75 -46.55
C LEU A 102 80.16 -64.62 -45.36
N SER A 103 81.13 -65.10 -44.56
CA SER A 103 80.83 -65.84 -43.33
C SER A 103 80.14 -64.95 -42.29
N LEU A 104 80.64 -63.73 -42.09
CA LEU A 104 80.00 -62.74 -41.20
C LEU A 104 78.57 -62.43 -41.62
N PHE A 105 78.32 -62.20 -42.92
CA PHE A 105 76.97 -61.94 -43.42
C PHE A 105 76.04 -63.15 -43.22
N LYS A 106 76.56 -64.36 -43.46
CA LYS A 106 75.79 -65.60 -43.29
C LYS A 106 75.47 -65.89 -41.82
N ASP A 107 76.39 -65.59 -40.93
CA ASP A 107 76.20 -65.72 -39.48
C ASP A 107 75.22 -64.64 -38.97
N SER A 108 75.35 -63.39 -39.41
CA SER A 108 74.38 -62.32 -39.10
C SER A 108 72.98 -62.62 -39.66
N CYS A 109 72.86 -63.22 -40.84
CA CYS A 109 71.57 -63.65 -41.38
C CYS A 109 70.95 -64.79 -40.57
N LYS A 110 71.74 -65.76 -40.09
CA LYS A 110 71.26 -66.81 -39.20
C LYS A 110 70.80 -66.24 -37.87
N GLU A 111 71.61 -65.37 -37.27
CA GLU A 111 71.28 -64.70 -36.01
C GLU A 111 69.98 -63.90 -36.14
N LEU A 112 69.78 -63.19 -37.26
CA LEU A 112 68.56 -62.43 -37.53
C LEU A 112 67.32 -63.33 -37.71
N VAL A 113 67.46 -64.51 -38.32
CA VAL A 113 66.37 -65.49 -38.44
C VAL A 113 66.03 -66.11 -37.08
N ASP A 114 67.03 -66.42 -36.27
CA ASP A 114 66.82 -67.00 -34.93
C ASP A 114 66.24 -65.95 -33.97
N LEU A 115 66.69 -64.69 -34.03
CA LEU A 115 66.07 -63.59 -33.28
C LEU A 115 64.61 -63.40 -33.71
N ARG A 116 64.31 -63.45 -35.01
CA ARG A 116 62.94 -63.34 -35.52
C ARG A 116 62.03 -64.45 -35.01
N LYS A 117 62.53 -65.69 -34.93
CA LYS A 117 61.79 -66.82 -34.37
C LYS A 117 61.54 -66.65 -32.87
N GLN A 118 62.54 -66.20 -32.12
CA GLN A 118 62.39 -65.94 -30.69
C GLN A 118 61.40 -64.82 -30.41
N VAL A 119 61.44 -63.73 -31.18
CA VAL A 119 60.47 -62.63 -31.09
C VAL A 119 59.06 -63.11 -31.45
N TRP A 120 58.91 -63.92 -32.49
CA TRP A 120 57.60 -64.47 -32.86
C TRP A 120 57.02 -65.40 -31.79
N LEU A 121 57.86 -66.24 -31.18
CA LEU A 121 57.44 -67.12 -30.09
C LEU A 121 57.03 -66.31 -28.85
N LEU A 122 57.82 -65.29 -28.50
CA LEU A 122 57.53 -64.39 -27.39
C LEU A 122 56.22 -63.62 -27.62
N ASP A 123 55.98 -63.15 -28.85
CA ASP A 123 54.76 -62.45 -29.25
C ASP A 123 53.52 -63.36 -29.17
N CYS A 124 53.60 -64.60 -29.64
CA CYS A 124 52.52 -65.57 -29.50
C CYS A 124 52.23 -65.95 -28.04
N VAL A 125 53.27 -66.11 -27.20
CA VAL A 125 53.09 -66.39 -25.78
C VAL A 125 52.50 -65.18 -25.06
N LEU A 126 52.99 -63.97 -25.33
CA LEU A 126 52.46 -62.73 -24.75
C LEU A 126 51.00 -62.50 -25.17
N HIS A 127 50.68 -62.68 -26.45
CA HIS A 127 49.31 -62.58 -26.96
C HIS A 127 48.38 -63.61 -26.30
N GLY A 128 48.84 -64.86 -26.13
CA GLY A 128 48.11 -65.91 -25.43
C GLY A 128 47.85 -65.56 -23.95
N ILE A 129 48.86 -65.08 -23.23
CA ILE A 129 48.75 -64.67 -21.83
C ILE A 129 47.80 -63.47 -21.69
N VAL A 130 47.99 -62.43 -22.50
CA VAL A 130 47.14 -61.23 -22.50
C VAL A 130 45.70 -61.60 -22.79
N LYS A 131 45.42 -62.42 -23.82
CA LYS A 131 44.07 -62.87 -24.15
C LYS A 131 43.45 -63.73 -23.04
N SER A 132 44.24 -64.63 -22.45
CA SER A 132 43.79 -65.49 -21.34
C SER A 132 43.52 -64.72 -20.05
N MET A 133 44.14 -63.55 -19.87
CA MET A 133 43.91 -62.67 -18.72
C MET A 133 42.80 -61.65 -18.98
N TRP A 134 42.73 -61.11 -20.21
CA TRP A 134 41.72 -60.13 -20.61
C TRP A 134 40.31 -60.71 -20.61
N PHE A 135 40.10 -61.89 -21.17
CA PHE A 135 38.73 -62.42 -21.32
C PHE A 135 38.04 -62.73 -19.96
N PRO A 136 38.72 -63.34 -18.97
CA PRO A 136 38.15 -63.47 -17.62
C PRO A 136 37.99 -62.13 -16.90
N LEU A 137 38.88 -61.17 -17.13
CA LEU A 137 38.81 -59.85 -16.52
C LEU A 137 37.63 -59.04 -17.10
N GLU A 138 37.44 -59.07 -18.42
CA GLU A 138 36.30 -58.45 -19.13
C GLU A 138 34.99 -59.05 -18.65
N LYS A 139 34.90 -60.38 -18.58
CA LYS A 139 33.73 -61.07 -18.02
C LYS A 139 33.50 -60.75 -16.52
N GLY A 140 34.57 -60.58 -15.75
CA GLY A 140 34.51 -60.17 -14.35
C GLY A 140 34.02 -58.74 -14.18
N VAL A 141 34.48 -57.82 -15.04
CA VAL A 141 34.07 -56.41 -15.09
C VAL A 141 32.60 -56.30 -15.52
N ASP A 142 32.17 -57.05 -16.54
CA ASP A 142 30.77 -57.10 -16.96
C ASP A 142 29.86 -57.68 -15.86
N GLY A 143 30.33 -58.72 -15.17
CA GLY A 143 29.65 -59.28 -14.00
C GLY A 143 29.52 -58.26 -12.86
N LEU A 144 30.55 -57.43 -12.65
CA LEU A 144 30.55 -56.35 -11.67
C LEU A 144 29.57 -55.23 -12.06
N PHE A 145 29.56 -54.80 -13.33
CA PHE A 145 28.58 -53.82 -13.82
C PHE A 145 27.15 -54.33 -13.69
N THR A 146 26.91 -55.59 -14.01
CA THR A 146 25.58 -56.22 -13.84
C THR A 146 25.18 -56.25 -12.37
N SER A 147 26.12 -56.54 -11.47
CA SER A 147 25.89 -56.52 -10.02
C SER A 147 25.62 -55.10 -9.50
N PHE A 148 26.33 -54.09 -10.00
CA PHE A 148 26.09 -52.69 -9.68
C PHE A 148 24.74 -52.21 -10.19
N ALA A 149 24.35 -52.56 -11.41
CA ALA A 149 23.03 -52.22 -11.96
C ALA A 149 21.90 -52.85 -11.12
N ARG A 150 22.08 -54.12 -10.71
CA ARG A 150 21.14 -54.79 -9.81
C ARG A 150 21.11 -54.17 -8.42
N LEU A 151 22.27 -53.76 -7.89
CA LEU A 151 22.35 -53.07 -6.61
C LEU A 151 21.68 -51.70 -6.68
N ASP A 152 21.92 -50.92 -7.73
CA ASP A 152 21.33 -49.61 -7.96
C ASP A 152 19.81 -49.70 -8.11
N SER A 153 19.32 -50.70 -8.85
CA SER A 153 17.88 -51.00 -8.94
C SER A 153 17.28 -51.32 -7.56
N ARG A 154 17.98 -52.12 -6.74
CA ARG A 154 17.55 -52.41 -5.36
C ARG A 154 17.61 -51.18 -4.46
N ILE A 155 18.67 -50.37 -4.54
CA ILE A 155 18.81 -49.13 -3.77
C ILE A 155 17.70 -48.16 -4.14
N SER A 156 17.37 -48.04 -5.43
CA SER A 156 16.28 -47.19 -5.90
C SER A 156 14.91 -47.69 -5.41
N SER A 157 14.65 -49.00 -5.50
CA SER A 157 13.43 -49.62 -4.97
C SER A 157 13.28 -49.44 -3.45
N VAL A 158 14.36 -49.67 -2.70
CA VAL A 158 14.39 -49.46 -1.25
C VAL A 158 14.26 -47.98 -0.92
N GLY A 159 14.87 -47.09 -1.69
CA GLY A 159 14.76 -45.63 -1.54
C GLY A 159 13.33 -45.14 -1.75
N GLN A 160 12.65 -45.62 -2.79
CA GLN A 160 11.23 -45.33 -3.02
C GLN A 160 10.32 -45.88 -1.91
N THR A 161 10.62 -47.08 -1.40
CA THR A 161 9.86 -47.69 -0.30
C THR A 161 10.09 -46.93 1.00
N ALA A 162 11.34 -46.54 1.29
CA ALA A 162 11.69 -45.73 2.45
C ALA A 162 11.04 -44.34 2.40
N ALA A 163 10.98 -43.72 1.21
CA ALA A 163 10.26 -42.46 1.02
C ALA A 163 8.76 -42.60 1.33
N LYS A 164 8.08 -43.63 0.79
CA LYS A 164 6.68 -43.91 1.10
C LYS A 164 6.43 -44.17 2.59
N ILE A 165 7.31 -44.93 3.24
CA ILE A 165 7.22 -45.16 4.69
C ILE A 165 7.41 -43.85 5.45
N GLY A 166 8.35 -43.00 5.01
CA GLY A 166 8.56 -41.66 5.55
C GLY A 166 7.31 -40.79 5.46
N ASP A 167 6.68 -40.74 4.28
CA ASP A 167 5.45 -39.98 4.05
C ASP A 167 4.29 -40.49 4.92
N HIS A 168 4.13 -41.82 5.02
CA HIS A 168 3.12 -42.42 5.89
C HIS A 168 3.36 -42.13 7.37
N LEU A 169 4.62 -42.14 7.82
CA LEU A 169 4.97 -41.86 9.21
C LEU A 169 4.80 -40.38 9.54
N GLN A 170 5.15 -39.47 8.63
CA GLN A 170 4.89 -38.05 8.76
C GLN A 170 3.39 -37.76 8.81
N SER A 171 2.59 -38.41 7.94
CA SER A 171 1.14 -38.29 7.98
C SER A 171 0.55 -38.85 9.28
N ALA A 172 1.02 -40.00 9.75
CA ALA A 172 0.54 -40.60 11.00
C ALA A 172 0.90 -39.73 12.22
N ASP A 173 2.09 -39.15 12.25
CA ASP A 173 2.52 -38.25 13.31
C ASP A 173 1.70 -36.95 13.30
N ALA A 174 1.45 -36.37 12.12
CA ALA A 174 0.56 -35.21 11.98
C ALA A 174 -0.88 -35.50 12.45
N GLN A 175 -1.41 -36.69 12.13
CA GLN A 175 -2.72 -37.13 12.61
C GLN A 175 -2.71 -37.37 14.14
N ARG A 176 -1.64 -37.93 14.70
CA ARG A 176 -1.49 -38.12 16.15
C ARG A 176 -1.46 -36.78 16.89
N GLU A 177 -0.71 -35.81 16.37
CA GLU A 177 -0.62 -34.47 16.94
C GLU A 177 -1.98 -33.77 16.91
N THR A 178 -2.67 -33.84 15.76
CA THR A 178 -4.03 -33.31 15.61
C THR A 178 -5.00 -33.97 16.60
N ALA A 179 -4.98 -35.30 16.72
CA ALA A 179 -5.83 -36.03 17.66
C ALA A 179 -5.53 -35.67 19.12
N SER A 180 -4.26 -35.51 19.48
CA SER A 180 -3.85 -35.08 20.83
C SER A 180 -4.42 -33.70 21.17
N GLN A 181 -4.28 -32.73 20.26
CA GLN A 181 -4.85 -31.39 20.43
C GLN A 181 -6.37 -31.42 20.53
N THR A 182 -7.05 -32.21 19.69
CA THR A 182 -8.52 -32.36 19.75
C THR A 182 -8.98 -32.96 21.08
N ILE A 183 -8.28 -33.98 21.61
CA ILE A 183 -8.60 -34.56 22.92
C ILE A 183 -8.47 -33.52 24.02
N GLU A 184 -7.45 -32.67 23.97
CA GLU A 184 -7.25 -31.59 24.93
C GLU A 184 -8.38 -30.54 24.85
N LEU A 185 -8.78 -30.15 23.64
CA LEU A 185 -9.93 -29.25 23.44
C LEU A 185 -11.23 -29.86 23.96
N ILE A 186 -11.50 -31.14 23.68
CA ILE A 186 -12.70 -31.82 24.18
C ILE A 186 -12.72 -31.83 25.71
N LYS A 187 -11.57 -32.04 26.38
CA LYS A 187 -11.49 -31.97 27.84
C LYS A 187 -11.91 -30.59 28.35
N TYR A 188 -11.37 -29.52 27.78
CA TYR A 188 -11.76 -28.15 28.17
C TYR A 188 -13.23 -27.86 27.86
N LEU A 189 -13.74 -28.34 26.72
CA LEU A 189 -15.15 -28.18 26.37
C LEU A 189 -16.08 -28.91 27.34
N MET A 190 -15.71 -30.11 27.78
CA MET A 190 -16.43 -30.86 28.80
C MET A 190 -16.38 -30.16 30.17
N GLU A 191 -15.26 -29.52 30.50
CA GLU A 191 -15.11 -28.70 31.71
C GLU A 191 -16.09 -27.52 31.68
N PHE A 192 -16.14 -26.76 30.57
CA PHE A 192 -17.13 -25.69 30.35
C PHE A 192 -18.59 -26.18 30.39
N ASN A 193 -18.84 -27.47 30.10
CA ASN A 193 -20.18 -28.05 30.15
C ASN A 193 -20.57 -28.60 31.54
N SER A 194 -19.58 -28.92 32.39
CA SER A 194 -19.80 -29.60 33.68
C SER A 194 -20.17 -28.62 34.80
N SER A 195 -19.77 -27.35 34.70
CA SER A 195 -20.03 -26.30 35.68
C SER A 195 -20.85 -25.14 35.06
N PRO A 196 -22.19 -25.21 35.09
CA PRO A 196 -23.03 -24.11 34.59
C PRO A 196 -22.92 -22.89 35.50
N GLY A 197 -22.36 -21.79 34.97
CA GLY A 197 -22.40 -20.46 35.59
C GLY A 197 -21.36 -20.17 36.68
N ASP A 198 -20.45 -21.10 37.01
CA ASP A 198 -19.34 -20.83 37.92
C ASP A 198 -17.99 -20.94 37.21
N LEU A 199 -17.52 -19.80 36.67
CA LEU A 199 -16.23 -19.68 35.99
C LEU A 199 -15.03 -19.87 36.93
N MET A 200 -15.24 -19.93 38.25
CA MET A 200 -14.20 -20.07 39.27
C MET A 200 -13.77 -21.53 39.49
N GLU A 201 -14.55 -22.51 39.03
CA GLU A 201 -14.19 -23.94 39.08
C GLU A 201 -13.41 -24.41 37.85
N LEU A 202 -13.24 -23.55 36.83
CA LEU A 202 -12.44 -23.85 35.66
C LEU A 202 -10.96 -24.02 36.03
N SER A 203 -10.24 -24.79 35.21
CA SER A 203 -8.81 -25.04 35.34
C SER A 203 -8.04 -23.72 35.58
N PRO A 204 -6.99 -23.72 36.42
CA PRO A 204 -6.20 -22.53 36.76
C PRO A 204 -5.67 -21.76 35.54
N LEU A 205 -5.55 -22.45 34.40
CA LEU A 205 -5.24 -21.88 33.09
C LEU A 205 -6.18 -20.72 32.72
N PHE A 206 -7.49 -20.84 32.99
CA PHE A 206 -8.50 -19.85 32.62
C PHE A 206 -8.60 -18.69 33.63
N SER A 207 -8.15 -18.90 34.88
CA SER A 207 -8.18 -17.90 35.95
C SER A 207 -6.89 -17.08 36.05
N ASP A 208 -5.73 -17.63 35.67
CA ASP A 208 -4.42 -17.01 35.88
C ASP A 208 -4.13 -15.85 34.89
N ASP A 209 -3.74 -14.69 35.44
CA ASP A 209 -3.35 -13.48 34.70
C ASP A 209 -2.00 -13.62 33.95
N SER A 210 -1.19 -14.62 34.29
CA SER A 210 0.06 -14.90 33.60
C SER A 210 -0.11 -15.75 32.34
N ARG A 211 -1.21 -16.52 32.26
CA ARG A 211 -1.49 -17.48 31.16
C ARG A 211 -2.62 -17.05 30.23
N VAL A 212 -2.99 -15.77 30.28
CA VAL A 212 -4.10 -15.19 29.51
C VAL A 212 -3.98 -15.44 28.01
N ALA A 213 -2.77 -15.43 27.45
CA ALA A 213 -2.53 -15.73 26.03
C ALA A 213 -2.87 -17.18 25.66
N GLU A 214 -2.58 -18.13 26.54
CA GLU A 214 -2.87 -19.55 26.34
C GLU A 214 -4.37 -19.81 26.49
N ALA A 215 -4.97 -19.25 27.55
CA ALA A 215 -6.42 -19.30 27.79
C ALA A 215 -7.20 -18.72 26.61
N ALA A 216 -6.72 -17.59 26.07
CA ALA A 216 -7.31 -16.95 24.93
C ALA A 216 -7.29 -17.81 23.67
N SER A 217 -6.12 -18.38 23.34
CA SER A 217 -5.95 -19.28 22.20
C SER A 217 -6.86 -20.51 22.30
N ILE A 218 -6.98 -21.10 23.49
CA ILE A 218 -7.85 -22.26 23.72
C ILE A 218 -9.32 -21.86 23.57
N ALA A 219 -9.76 -20.78 24.21
CA ALA A 219 -11.13 -20.28 24.11
C ALA A 219 -11.53 -19.95 22.67
N GLN A 220 -10.65 -19.30 21.90
CA GLN A 220 -10.91 -18.99 20.49
C GLN A 220 -11.03 -20.26 19.62
N LYS A 221 -10.14 -21.25 19.83
CA LYS A 221 -10.25 -22.53 19.11
C LYS A 221 -11.57 -23.22 19.44
N LEU A 222 -11.91 -23.34 20.73
CA LEU A 222 -13.17 -23.92 21.18
C LEU A 222 -14.39 -23.20 20.60
N ARG A 223 -14.35 -21.86 20.53
CA ARG A 223 -15.39 -21.06 19.86
C ARG A 223 -15.54 -21.41 18.39
N SER A 224 -14.42 -21.49 17.66
CA SER A 224 -14.45 -21.85 16.24
C SER A 224 -15.00 -23.26 15.99
N PHE A 225 -14.68 -24.23 16.86
CA PHE A 225 -15.25 -25.59 16.79
C PHE A 225 -16.75 -25.59 17.11
N ALA A 226 -17.18 -24.83 18.11
CA ALA A 226 -18.59 -24.69 18.45
C ALA A 226 -19.41 -24.03 17.32
N GLU A 227 -18.87 -22.99 16.68
CA GLU A 227 -19.53 -22.27 15.58
C GLU A 227 -19.58 -23.12 14.29
N GLU A 228 -18.54 -23.92 13.98
CA GLU A 228 -18.51 -24.77 12.77
C GLU A 228 -19.49 -25.96 12.84
N ASP A 229 -19.69 -26.57 14.02
CA ASP A 229 -20.59 -27.71 14.19
C ASP A 229 -22.08 -27.28 14.20
N ILE A 230 -22.39 -26.09 14.74
CA ILE A 230 -23.74 -25.50 14.72
C ILE A 230 -24.12 -25.03 13.29
N GLY A 231 -23.17 -24.45 12.55
CA GLY A 231 -23.39 -23.92 11.20
C GLY A 231 -23.75 -24.98 10.15
N ARG A 232 -23.24 -26.21 10.28
CA ARG A 232 -23.54 -27.31 9.34
C ARG A 232 -24.94 -27.92 9.49
N GLN A 233 -25.58 -27.78 10.65
CA GLN A 233 -26.91 -28.36 10.89
C GLN A 233 -28.08 -27.40 10.58
N SER A 234 -27.82 -26.10 10.37
CA SER A 234 -28.86 -25.10 10.11
C SER A 234 -29.31 -25.03 8.65
N ILE A 235 -28.49 -25.49 7.69
CA ILE A 235 -28.81 -25.44 6.26
C ILE A 235 -29.01 -26.86 5.70
N ALA A 236 -30.28 -27.30 5.79
CA ALA A 236 -30.94 -28.34 4.99
C ALA A 236 -30.50 -29.82 5.10
N VAL A 237 -31.41 -30.65 5.65
CA VAL A 237 -32.02 -31.90 5.11
C VAL A 237 -32.34 -32.87 6.27
N PRO A 238 -33.58 -33.40 6.39
CA PRO A 238 -33.92 -34.43 7.37
C PRO A 238 -33.51 -35.84 6.87
N SER A 239 -33.06 -36.69 7.81
CA SER A 239 -32.71 -38.13 7.65
C SER A 239 -31.31 -38.37 7.06
N VAL A 240 -30.41 -39.14 7.70
CA VAL A 240 -30.56 -40.55 8.08
C VAL A 240 -29.72 -40.87 9.33
N VAL A 241 -30.37 -41.56 10.27
CA VAL A 241 -29.88 -42.50 11.29
C VAL A 241 -28.42 -42.42 11.73
N GLY A 242 -28.24 -42.07 13.02
CA GLY A 242 -27.15 -42.59 13.85
C GLY A 242 -25.92 -41.71 13.95
N ASN A 243 -26.04 -40.52 14.55
CA ASN A 243 -24.99 -39.95 15.40
C ASN A 243 -25.63 -39.02 16.43
N ALA A 244 -25.03 -39.00 17.61
CA ALA A 244 -25.61 -38.54 18.87
C ALA A 244 -26.25 -37.15 18.81
N THR A 245 -27.24 -36.95 19.67
CA THR A 245 -27.81 -35.68 20.13
C THR A 245 -26.77 -34.76 20.79
N ALA A 246 -25.66 -34.46 20.11
CA ALA A 246 -24.54 -33.66 20.61
C ALA A 246 -24.87 -32.15 20.65
N SER A 247 -25.83 -31.70 19.84
CA SER A 247 -26.22 -30.29 19.74
C SER A 247 -26.81 -29.73 21.04
N ARG A 248 -27.69 -30.48 21.71
CA ARG A 248 -28.35 -30.01 22.96
C ARG A 248 -27.41 -29.93 24.17
N GLY A 249 -26.39 -30.82 24.22
CA GLY A 249 -25.39 -30.84 25.29
C GLY A 249 -24.31 -29.79 25.10
N LEU A 250 -24.08 -29.32 23.87
CA LEU A 250 -23.06 -28.32 23.56
C LEU A 250 -23.54 -26.89 23.81
N GLU A 251 -24.85 -26.62 23.68
CA GLU A 251 -25.46 -25.29 23.88
C GLU A 251 -25.02 -24.60 25.18
N VAL A 252 -24.97 -25.33 26.31
CA VAL A 252 -24.54 -24.79 27.62
C VAL A 252 -23.06 -24.42 27.61
N ALA A 253 -22.21 -25.27 27.03
CA ALA A 253 -20.79 -24.99 26.90
C ALA A 253 -20.51 -23.79 25.98
N VAL A 254 -21.28 -23.62 24.90
CA VAL A 254 -21.17 -22.43 24.02
C VAL A 254 -21.57 -21.16 24.75
N ALA A 255 -22.66 -21.19 25.53
CA ALA A 255 -23.09 -20.04 26.32
C ALA A 255 -22.05 -19.66 27.39
N ASN A 256 -21.55 -20.64 28.14
CA ASN A 256 -20.50 -20.42 29.15
C ASN A 256 -19.19 -19.92 28.51
N LEU A 257 -18.84 -20.44 27.32
CA LEU A 257 -17.66 -20.01 26.60
C LEU A 257 -17.79 -18.58 26.06
N GLN A 258 -18.98 -18.18 25.62
CA GLN A 258 -19.26 -16.80 25.21
C GLN A 258 -19.15 -15.86 26.41
N GLU A 259 -19.70 -16.22 27.58
CA GLU A 259 -19.58 -15.44 28.82
C GLU A 259 -18.12 -15.32 29.26
N TYR A 260 -17.36 -16.42 29.23
CA TYR A 260 -15.92 -16.39 29.50
C TYR A 260 -15.15 -15.50 28.52
N CYS A 261 -15.45 -15.57 27.22
CA CYS A 261 -14.79 -14.72 26.22
C CYS A 261 -15.06 -13.23 26.50
N ASN A 262 -16.31 -12.88 26.84
CA ASN A 262 -16.67 -11.50 27.18
C ASN A 262 -15.93 -11.02 28.45
N GLU A 263 -15.86 -11.85 29.50
CA GLU A 263 -15.16 -11.52 30.74
C GLU A 263 -13.64 -11.40 30.50
N LEU A 264 -13.07 -12.33 29.73
CA LEU A 264 -11.66 -12.30 29.33
C LEU A 264 -11.32 -11.04 28.54
N GLU A 265 -12.20 -10.65 27.60
CA GLU A 265 -12.07 -9.44 26.81
C GLU A 265 -12.10 -8.19 27.70
N ASN A 266 -13.07 -8.09 28.63
CA ASN A 266 -13.13 -7.00 29.60
C ASN A 266 -11.88 -6.93 30.51
N ARG A 267 -11.38 -8.09 30.97
CA ARG A 267 -10.15 -8.17 31.77
C ARG A 267 -8.93 -7.70 30.97
N LEU A 268 -8.83 -8.11 29.70
CA LEU A 268 -7.76 -7.69 28.80
C LEU A 268 -7.83 -6.20 28.48
N LEU A 269 -9.03 -5.63 28.29
CA LEU A 269 -9.24 -4.20 28.10
C LEU A 269 -8.82 -3.40 29.35
N ALA A 270 -9.22 -3.84 30.55
CA ALA A 270 -8.81 -3.20 31.80
C ALA A 270 -7.29 -3.25 32.00
N ARG A 271 -6.64 -4.38 31.69
CA ARG A 271 -5.17 -4.51 31.71
C ARG A 271 -4.52 -3.61 30.67
N PHE A 272 -5.10 -3.53 29.48
CA PHE A 272 -4.64 -2.64 28.42
C PHE A 272 -4.71 -1.17 28.85
N ASP A 273 -5.79 -0.74 29.50
CA ASP A 273 -5.94 0.63 29.99
C ASP A 273 -4.93 0.96 31.09
N ALA A 274 -4.74 0.05 32.04
CA ALA A 274 -3.74 0.20 33.10
C ALA A 274 -2.32 0.32 32.51
N ALA A 275 -2.00 -0.48 31.49
CA ALA A 275 -0.74 -0.39 30.75
C ALA A 275 -0.63 0.94 29.96
N SER A 276 -1.73 1.39 29.34
CA SER A 276 -1.80 2.68 28.63
C SER A 276 -1.55 3.86 29.58
N GLN A 277 -2.06 3.83 30.80
CA GLN A 277 -1.81 4.88 31.81
C GLN A 277 -0.35 4.89 32.27
N LYS A 278 0.27 3.72 32.41
CA LYS A 278 1.69 3.57 32.78
C LYS A 278 2.66 3.78 31.61
N ARG A 279 2.15 3.91 30.38
CA ARG A 279 2.92 4.01 29.12
C ARG A 279 3.79 2.78 28.84
N GLU A 280 3.32 1.60 29.24
CA GLU A 280 4.00 0.32 28.98
C GLU A 280 3.60 -0.25 27.61
N LEU A 281 4.36 0.08 26.57
CA LEU A 281 4.01 -0.31 25.19
C LEU A 281 4.04 -1.82 24.96
N SER A 282 4.93 -2.56 25.62
CA SER A 282 5.06 -4.01 25.44
C SER A 282 3.85 -4.78 25.97
N THR A 283 3.33 -4.39 27.14
CA THR A 283 2.15 -5.03 27.74
C THR A 283 0.87 -4.65 26.99
N MET A 284 0.78 -3.40 26.50
CA MET A 284 -0.29 -3.00 25.57
C MET A 284 -0.26 -3.83 24.29
N ALA A 285 0.92 -4.04 23.69
CA ALA A 285 1.07 -4.80 22.46
C ALA A 285 0.68 -6.28 22.64
N GLU A 286 1.04 -6.87 23.78
CA GLU A 286 0.63 -8.22 24.14
C GLU A 286 -0.89 -8.32 24.28
N CYS A 287 -1.53 -7.39 25.00
CA CYS A 287 -2.98 -7.36 25.15
C CYS A 287 -3.69 -7.15 23.80
N ALA A 288 -3.22 -6.22 22.96
CA ALA A 288 -3.77 -5.98 21.63
C ALA A 288 -3.59 -7.20 20.71
N LYS A 289 -2.46 -7.91 20.80
CA LYS A 289 -2.24 -9.16 20.06
C LYS A 289 -3.22 -10.25 20.49
N ILE A 290 -3.43 -10.43 21.80
CA ILE A 290 -4.39 -11.42 22.32
C ILE A 290 -5.81 -11.02 21.90
N LEU A 291 -6.21 -9.76 22.09
CA LEU A 291 -7.52 -9.25 21.68
C LEU A 291 -7.73 -9.34 20.16
N SER A 292 -6.69 -9.22 19.34
CA SER A 292 -6.82 -9.38 17.87
C SER A 292 -7.25 -10.79 17.45
N GLN A 293 -6.96 -11.80 18.27
CA GLN A 293 -7.40 -13.17 18.03
C GLN A 293 -8.92 -13.31 18.22
N PHE A 294 -9.53 -12.43 19.01
CA PHE A 294 -10.96 -12.35 19.25
C PHE A 294 -11.58 -11.26 18.38
N ASN A 295 -12.58 -11.60 17.56
CA ASN A 295 -13.33 -10.61 16.77
C ASN A 295 -12.44 -9.65 15.92
N ARG A 296 -11.25 -10.10 15.50
CA ARG A 296 -10.24 -9.31 14.75
C ARG A 296 -9.76 -8.04 15.49
N GLY A 297 -9.88 -7.98 16.82
CA GLY A 297 -9.41 -6.86 17.63
C GLY A 297 -10.25 -5.58 17.54
N THR A 298 -11.40 -5.61 16.86
CA THR A 298 -12.26 -4.44 16.63
C THR A 298 -12.64 -3.70 17.90
N SER A 299 -13.03 -4.42 18.95
CA SER A 299 -13.35 -3.88 20.27
C SER A 299 -12.17 -3.16 20.92
N ALA A 300 -10.98 -3.76 20.90
CA ALA A 300 -9.76 -3.16 21.45
C ALA A 300 -9.39 -1.87 20.72
N MET A 301 -9.50 -1.86 19.39
CA MET A 301 -9.23 -0.69 18.57
C MET A 301 -10.22 0.45 18.85
N GLN A 302 -11.52 0.16 18.90
CA GLN A 302 -12.56 1.13 19.22
C GLN A 302 -12.43 1.67 20.64
N HIS A 303 -12.16 0.79 21.61
CA HIS A 303 -11.95 1.15 23.01
C HIS A 303 -10.73 2.05 23.18
N TYR A 304 -9.62 1.72 22.51
CA TYR A 304 -8.40 2.54 22.52
C TYR A 304 -8.67 3.98 22.06
N VAL A 305 -9.35 4.13 20.92
CA VAL A 305 -9.69 5.45 20.37
C VAL A 305 -10.68 6.17 21.28
N ALA A 306 -11.67 5.48 21.83
CA ALA A 306 -12.67 6.07 22.73
C ALA A 306 -12.08 6.58 24.05
N THR A 307 -11.00 5.96 24.55
CA THR A 307 -10.35 6.36 25.80
C THR A 307 -9.34 7.49 25.65
N ARG A 308 -9.08 7.98 24.43
CA ARG A 308 -8.10 9.07 24.24
C ARG A 308 -8.64 10.38 24.85
N PRO A 309 -7.82 11.12 25.62
CA PRO A 309 -8.24 12.37 26.26
C PRO A 309 -8.84 13.39 25.28
N MET A 310 -8.37 13.42 24.04
CA MET A 310 -8.84 14.34 23.00
C MET A 310 -10.33 14.19 22.62
N PHE A 311 -11.00 13.09 23.03
CA PHE A 311 -12.43 12.85 22.77
C PHE A 311 -13.30 12.84 24.03
N ILE A 312 -12.71 12.64 25.21
CA ILE A 312 -13.43 12.55 26.48
C ILE A 312 -13.55 13.92 27.13
N ASP A 313 -12.48 14.70 27.08
CA ASP A 313 -12.39 15.93 27.84
C ASP A 313 -13.16 17.05 27.14
N VAL A 314 -14.33 17.39 27.70
CA VAL A 314 -15.18 18.50 27.22
C VAL A 314 -14.43 19.83 27.33
N GLU A 315 -13.49 19.98 28.26
CA GLU A 315 -12.65 21.17 28.36
C GLU A 315 -11.72 21.30 27.16
N VAL A 316 -11.19 20.19 26.63
CA VAL A 316 -10.38 20.21 25.39
C VAL A 316 -11.22 20.73 24.23
N MET A 317 -12.43 20.23 24.03
CA MET A 317 -13.31 20.68 22.92
C MET A 317 -13.79 22.13 23.10
N ASN A 318 -13.99 22.58 24.34
CA ASN A 318 -14.28 23.98 24.62
C ASN A 318 -13.04 24.88 24.44
N SER A 319 -11.84 24.36 24.72
CA SER A 319 -10.58 25.05 24.47
C SER A 319 -10.33 25.23 22.97
N ASP A 320 -10.68 24.24 22.14
CA ASP A 320 -10.65 24.34 20.67
C ASP A 320 -11.52 25.51 20.19
N THR A 321 -12.75 25.57 20.72
CA THR A 321 -13.71 26.63 20.41
C THR A 321 -13.13 28.00 20.80
N ARG A 322 -12.58 28.13 22.01
CA ARG A 322 -11.98 29.38 22.52
C ARG A 322 -10.74 29.78 21.73
N SER A 323 -9.92 28.81 21.31
CA SER A 323 -8.70 29.04 20.52
C SER A 323 -9.01 29.66 19.16
N VAL A 324 -10.13 29.28 18.54
CA VAL A 324 -10.54 29.75 17.21
C VAL A 324 -11.42 31.00 17.27
N LEU A 325 -12.42 31.03 18.15
CA LEU A 325 -13.43 32.09 18.22
C LEU A 325 -13.13 33.18 19.26
N GLY A 326 -12.18 32.95 20.18
CA GLY A 326 -11.93 33.82 21.33
C GLY A 326 -13.03 33.77 22.40
N ASP A 327 -12.85 34.50 23.51
CA ASP A 327 -13.80 34.52 24.65
C ASP A 327 -15.12 35.28 24.37
N HIS A 328 -15.18 36.04 23.28
CA HIS A 328 -16.33 36.88 22.91
C HIS A 328 -16.67 36.71 21.43
N GLY A 329 -17.04 35.50 20.99
CA GLY A 329 -17.24 35.06 19.58
C GLY A 329 -18.17 35.87 18.65
N LEU A 330 -18.50 37.11 18.99
CA LEU A 330 -19.32 38.07 18.26
C LEU A 330 -18.52 38.96 17.28
N GLN A 331 -17.17 38.89 17.26
CA GLN A 331 -16.31 39.74 16.42
C GLN A 331 -15.11 38.99 15.84
N ALA A 332 -15.29 37.71 15.50
CA ALA A 332 -14.23 36.91 14.91
C ALA A 332 -14.04 37.28 13.43
N SER A 333 -12.93 37.94 13.10
CA SER A 333 -12.59 38.24 11.71
C SER A 333 -12.13 36.97 10.97
N PRO A 334 -12.36 36.86 9.65
CA PRO A 334 -11.96 35.69 8.88
C PRO A 334 -10.46 35.36 8.99
N SER A 335 -9.60 36.38 9.12
CA SER A 335 -8.15 36.20 9.26
C SER A 335 -7.73 35.68 10.63
N ASN A 336 -8.40 36.10 11.71
CA ASN A 336 -8.16 35.58 13.05
C ASN A 336 -8.60 34.12 13.14
N VAL A 337 -9.75 33.80 12.57
CA VAL A 337 -10.28 32.43 12.50
C VAL A 337 -9.37 31.53 11.69
N ALA A 338 -8.90 31.99 10.52
CA ALA A 338 -7.94 31.24 9.71
C ALA A 338 -6.68 30.89 10.51
N ARG A 339 -6.15 31.83 11.29
CA ARG A 339 -4.99 31.60 12.17
C ARG A 339 -5.31 30.62 13.30
N GLY A 340 -6.46 30.78 13.96
CA GLY A 340 -6.92 29.89 15.02
C GLY A 340 -7.09 28.45 14.52
N LEU A 341 -7.81 28.26 13.41
CA LEU A 341 -7.99 26.96 12.76
C LEU A 341 -6.65 26.33 12.37
N SER A 342 -5.74 27.10 11.77
CA SER A 342 -4.42 26.59 11.40
C SER A 342 -3.63 26.09 12.61
N SER A 343 -3.70 26.82 13.74
CA SER A 343 -3.04 26.42 14.98
C SER A 343 -3.66 25.16 15.57
N LEU A 344 -4.99 25.10 15.64
CA LEU A 344 -5.72 23.95 16.17
C LEU A 344 -5.53 22.70 15.30
N TYR A 345 -5.64 22.82 13.99
CA TYR A 345 -5.47 21.70 13.06
C TYR A 345 -4.04 21.17 13.07
N LYS A 346 -3.05 22.04 13.27
CA LYS A 346 -1.67 21.62 13.53
C LYS A 346 -1.55 20.85 14.83
N GLU A 347 -2.17 21.31 15.92
CA GLU A 347 -2.17 20.60 17.20
C GLU A 347 -2.85 19.23 17.10
N ILE A 348 -4.00 19.15 16.42
CA ILE A 348 -4.70 17.90 16.11
C ILE A 348 -3.76 16.96 15.36
N THR A 349 -3.14 17.43 14.28
CA THR A 349 -2.21 16.64 13.46
C THR A 349 -1.01 16.14 14.27
N ASP A 350 -0.42 16.99 15.11
CA ASP A 350 0.70 16.62 15.98
C ASP A 350 0.29 15.57 17.02
N THR A 351 -0.95 15.65 17.52
CA THR A 351 -1.52 14.67 18.44
C THR A 351 -1.77 13.34 17.73
N VAL A 352 -2.39 13.35 16.55
CA VAL A 352 -2.60 12.15 15.72
C VAL A 352 -1.26 11.51 15.35
N ARG A 353 -0.21 12.29 15.06
CA ARG A 353 1.14 11.76 14.78
C ARG A 353 1.75 11.05 15.99
N LYS A 354 1.56 11.56 17.20
CA LYS A 354 2.01 10.90 18.45
C LYS A 354 1.24 9.59 18.69
N GLU A 355 -0.07 9.61 18.46
CA GLU A 355 -0.90 8.41 18.57
C GLU A 355 -0.52 7.37 17.50
N ALA A 356 -0.25 7.79 16.26
CA ALA A 356 0.18 6.89 15.18
C ALA A 356 1.45 6.11 15.52
N ALA A 357 2.43 6.76 16.18
CA ALA A 357 3.64 6.09 16.65
C ALA A 357 3.33 5.02 17.71
N THR A 358 2.41 5.32 18.63
CA THR A 358 1.94 4.37 19.66
C THR A 358 1.17 3.21 19.02
N ILE A 359 0.26 3.52 18.09
CA ILE A 359 -0.57 2.54 17.40
C ILE A 359 0.30 1.55 16.61
N THR A 360 1.31 2.05 15.91
CA THR A 360 2.25 1.23 15.14
C THR A 360 3.06 0.29 16.03
N ALA A 361 3.37 0.69 17.27
CA ALA A 361 4.10 -0.13 18.22
C ALA A 361 3.23 -1.17 18.94
N VAL A 362 1.92 -0.91 19.07
CA VAL A 362 1.00 -1.70 19.91
C VAL A 362 0.13 -2.65 19.10
N PHE A 363 -0.42 -2.22 17.97
CA PHE A 363 -1.46 -2.98 17.26
C PHE A 363 -0.91 -3.81 16.09
N PRO A 364 -1.40 -5.05 15.90
CA PRO A 364 -1.06 -5.87 14.72
C PRO A 364 -1.55 -5.27 13.39
N SER A 365 -2.67 -4.53 13.39
CA SER A 365 -3.25 -3.86 12.22
C SER A 365 -3.33 -2.33 12.40
N PRO A 366 -2.22 -1.59 12.29
CA PRO A 366 -2.20 -0.14 12.55
C PRO A 366 -3.16 0.68 11.67
N ASN A 367 -3.33 0.29 10.41
CA ASN A 367 -4.16 1.01 9.44
C ASN A 367 -5.64 1.06 9.83
N GLU A 368 -6.17 -0.02 10.40
CA GLU A 368 -7.58 -0.10 10.83
C GLU A 368 -7.82 0.84 12.03
N VAL A 369 -6.91 0.85 13.00
CA VAL A 369 -6.96 1.76 14.17
C VAL A 369 -6.85 3.21 13.71
N MET A 370 -5.93 3.50 12.79
CA MET A 370 -5.75 4.85 12.25
C MET A 370 -6.99 5.34 11.51
N SER A 371 -7.68 4.48 10.76
CA SER A 371 -8.96 4.81 10.12
C SER A 371 -10.01 5.21 11.17
N ILE A 372 -10.17 4.43 12.24
CA ILE A 372 -11.13 4.73 13.31
C ILE A 372 -10.76 6.04 14.04
N LEU A 373 -9.47 6.25 14.31
CA LEU A 373 -8.97 7.47 14.97
C LEU A 373 -9.25 8.71 14.12
N VAL A 374 -8.83 8.71 12.86
CA VAL A 374 -8.97 9.86 11.95
C VAL A 374 -10.45 10.15 11.66
N GLN A 375 -11.26 9.11 11.45
CA GLN A 375 -12.71 9.26 11.30
C GLN A 375 -13.30 9.99 12.51
N ARG A 376 -12.97 9.56 13.73
CA ARG A 376 -13.49 10.19 14.94
C ARG A 376 -12.98 11.62 15.15
N VAL A 377 -11.73 11.92 14.78
CA VAL A 377 -11.21 13.30 14.78
C VAL A 377 -12.08 14.22 13.91
N LEU A 378 -12.40 13.78 12.69
CA LEU A 378 -13.23 14.55 11.78
C LEU A 378 -14.67 14.65 12.29
N GLU A 379 -15.30 13.53 12.61
CA GLU A 379 -16.72 13.46 12.95
C GLU A 379 -17.07 14.08 14.31
N GLN A 380 -16.15 14.02 15.28
CA GLN A 380 -16.40 14.51 16.63
C GLN A 380 -15.74 15.88 16.86
N ARG A 381 -14.40 15.96 16.75
CA ARG A 381 -13.65 17.16 17.14
C ARG A 381 -13.80 18.28 16.11
N VAL A 382 -13.64 17.98 14.83
CA VAL A 382 -13.76 18.97 13.74
C VAL A 382 -15.22 19.38 13.53
N THR A 383 -16.16 18.43 13.44
CA THR A 383 -17.59 18.75 13.29
C THR A 383 -18.10 19.64 14.42
N THR A 384 -17.81 19.33 15.68
CA THR A 384 -18.30 20.14 16.81
C THR A 384 -17.77 21.58 16.77
N LEU A 385 -16.55 21.77 16.28
CA LEU A 385 -16.00 23.10 16.06
C LEU A 385 -16.71 23.81 14.91
N LEU A 386 -16.89 23.13 13.77
CA LEU A 386 -17.55 23.68 12.59
C LEU A 386 -19.01 24.06 12.87
N ASP A 387 -19.75 23.26 13.64
CA ASP A 387 -21.13 23.55 14.04
C ASP A 387 -21.26 24.87 14.82
N LYS A 388 -20.27 25.17 15.67
CA LYS A 388 -20.22 26.44 16.42
C LYS A 388 -19.72 27.60 15.56
N LEU A 389 -18.85 27.33 14.58
CA LEU A 389 -18.23 28.32 13.71
C LEU A 389 -19.16 28.78 12.57
N LEU A 390 -19.86 27.83 11.96
CA LEU A 390 -20.66 28.00 10.75
C LEU A 390 -22.16 27.98 11.08
N VAL A 391 -22.58 28.87 11.98
CA VAL A 391 -24.00 29.05 12.28
C VAL A 391 -24.70 29.61 11.05
N LYS A 392 -25.61 28.82 10.48
CA LYS A 392 -26.28 29.16 9.23
C LYS A 392 -27.20 30.38 9.39
N PRO A 393 -26.96 31.47 8.63
CA PRO A 393 -27.82 32.65 8.68
C PRO A 393 -29.14 32.42 7.94
N SER A 394 -30.20 33.13 8.34
CA SER A 394 -31.49 33.06 7.67
C SER A 394 -31.50 33.94 6.41
N LEU A 395 -31.99 33.40 5.29
CA LEU A 395 -32.26 34.19 4.08
C LEU A 395 -33.53 35.05 4.18
N VAL A 396 -34.38 34.79 5.19
CA VAL A 396 -35.60 35.58 5.44
C VAL A 396 -35.27 36.80 6.32
N ASN A 397 -34.50 36.57 7.39
CA ASN A 397 -34.04 37.61 8.30
C ASN A 397 -32.54 37.83 8.10
N LEU A 398 -32.22 38.69 7.14
CA LEU A 398 -30.83 38.97 6.76
C LEU A 398 -30.05 39.61 7.92
N PRO A 399 -28.83 39.14 8.22
CA PRO A 399 -27.97 39.79 9.21
C PRO A 399 -27.63 41.23 8.80
N PRO A 400 -27.49 42.19 9.74
CA PRO A 400 -27.11 43.55 9.42
C PRO A 400 -25.76 43.64 8.71
N VAL A 401 -25.62 44.53 7.74
CA VAL A 401 -24.36 44.74 7.00
C VAL A 401 -23.27 45.30 7.91
N GLU A 402 -23.65 46.06 8.94
CA GLU A 402 -22.76 46.60 9.98
C GLU A 402 -22.05 45.50 10.79
N GLU A 403 -22.69 44.34 10.92
CA GLU A 403 -22.14 43.14 11.60
C GLU A 403 -21.46 42.18 10.60
N GLY A 404 -21.29 42.60 9.34
CA GLY A 404 -20.65 41.82 8.28
C GLY A 404 -21.61 41.10 7.33
N GLY A 405 -22.92 41.12 7.60
CA GLY A 405 -23.96 40.58 6.73
C GLY A 405 -23.80 39.09 6.40
N LEU A 406 -24.42 38.66 5.30
CA LEU A 406 -24.22 37.30 4.77
C LEU A 406 -22.76 37.06 4.29
N LEU A 407 -22.07 38.12 3.88
CA LEU A 407 -20.70 38.04 3.37
C LEU A 407 -19.73 37.49 4.42
N LEU A 408 -19.89 37.87 5.69
CA LEU A 408 -19.06 37.34 6.77
C LEU A 408 -19.20 35.83 6.87
N TYR A 409 -20.41 35.30 6.87
CA TYR A 409 -20.66 33.86 6.87
C TYR A 409 -20.01 33.16 5.65
N LEU A 410 -20.14 33.72 4.44
CA LEU A 410 -19.53 33.14 3.23
C LEU A 410 -18.00 33.13 3.28
N ARG A 411 -17.39 34.19 3.81
CA ARG A 411 -15.93 34.26 4.04
C ARG A 411 -15.48 33.25 5.09
N MET A 412 -16.25 33.10 6.16
CA MET A 412 -16.00 32.12 7.22
C MET A 412 -16.10 30.68 6.70
N LEU A 413 -17.12 30.39 5.87
CA LEU A 413 -17.30 29.11 5.19
C LEU A 413 -16.10 28.78 4.30
N ALA A 414 -15.64 29.73 3.47
CA ALA A 414 -14.49 29.53 2.60
C ALA A 414 -13.20 29.25 3.40
N VAL A 415 -12.93 30.04 4.45
CA VAL A 415 -11.78 29.84 5.34
C VAL A 415 -11.84 28.48 6.05
N ALA A 416 -12.99 28.13 6.60
CA ALA A 416 -13.18 26.85 7.28
C ALA A 416 -12.95 25.69 6.33
N TYR A 417 -13.50 25.74 5.12
CA TYR A 417 -13.32 24.72 4.10
C TYR A 417 -11.86 24.57 3.67
N GLU A 418 -11.19 25.68 3.34
CA GLU A 418 -9.77 25.68 2.95
C GLU A 418 -8.88 25.04 4.03
N LYS A 419 -9.08 25.45 5.30
CA LYS A 419 -8.29 24.92 6.43
C LYS A 419 -8.61 23.47 6.74
N THR A 420 -9.86 23.04 6.61
CA THR A 420 -10.20 21.61 6.82
C THR A 420 -9.63 20.74 5.69
N GLN A 421 -9.56 21.25 4.45
CA GLN A 421 -8.85 20.54 3.37
C GLN A 421 -7.35 20.44 3.61
N GLU A 422 -6.72 21.48 4.17
CA GLU A 422 -5.31 21.40 4.62
C GLU A 422 -5.14 20.31 5.68
N LEU A 423 -6.01 20.27 6.69
CA LEU A 423 -6.02 19.21 7.70
C LEU A 423 -6.19 17.82 7.08
N ALA A 424 -7.10 17.64 6.12
CA ALA A 424 -7.32 16.36 5.46
C ALA A 424 -6.05 15.86 4.75
N ARG A 425 -5.33 16.76 4.06
CA ARG A 425 -4.04 16.46 3.43
C ARG A 425 -2.97 16.08 4.45
N ASP A 426 -2.91 16.80 5.57
CA ASP A 426 -1.95 16.52 6.65
C ASP A 426 -2.24 15.18 7.35
N LEU A 427 -3.51 14.87 7.62
CA LEU A 427 -3.93 13.59 8.21
C LEU A 427 -3.64 12.42 7.27
N ARG A 428 -3.85 12.58 5.97
CA ARG A 428 -3.46 11.60 4.95
C ARG A 428 -1.95 11.36 4.96
N ALA A 429 -1.15 12.41 5.11
CA ALA A 429 0.31 12.29 5.16
C ALA A 429 0.80 11.59 6.44
N VAL A 430 0.08 11.69 7.56
CA VAL A 430 0.37 10.93 8.79
C VAL A 430 0.03 9.44 8.64
N GLY A 431 -1.01 9.13 7.87
CA GLY A 431 -1.47 7.76 7.57
C GLY A 431 -2.86 7.50 8.14
N CYS A 432 -3.86 7.43 7.27
CA CYS A 432 -5.29 7.29 7.62
C CYS A 432 -5.88 5.92 7.26
N GLY A 433 -5.05 4.93 6.94
CA GLY A 433 -5.50 3.62 6.46
C GLY A 433 -6.27 3.74 5.14
N ASP A 434 -7.35 2.97 5.00
CA ASP A 434 -8.23 2.96 3.82
C ASP A 434 -9.37 4.01 3.90
N LEU A 435 -9.29 4.94 4.85
CA LEU A 435 -10.32 5.97 5.03
C LEU A 435 -10.29 7.00 3.89
N ASP A 436 -11.44 7.27 3.29
CA ASP A 436 -11.61 8.40 2.38
C ASP A 436 -11.77 9.72 3.15
N VAL A 437 -10.64 10.25 3.62
CA VAL A 437 -10.57 11.51 4.37
C VAL A 437 -11.10 12.70 3.56
N GLU A 438 -10.91 12.70 2.24
CA GLU A 438 -11.42 13.75 1.36
C GLU A 438 -12.94 13.67 1.23
N GLY A 439 -13.49 12.48 0.98
CA GLY A 439 -14.94 12.26 0.96
C GLY A 439 -15.63 12.61 2.27
N LEU A 440 -15.03 12.25 3.42
CA LEU A 440 -15.53 12.66 4.73
C LEU A 440 -15.49 14.17 4.92
N THR A 441 -14.39 14.82 4.52
CA THR A 441 -14.27 16.28 4.58
C THR A 441 -15.34 16.95 3.71
N GLU A 442 -15.59 16.45 2.50
CA GLU A 442 -16.67 16.95 1.64
C GLU A 442 -18.06 16.78 2.29
N SER A 443 -18.29 15.65 2.97
CA SER A 443 -19.54 15.38 3.67
C SER A 443 -19.82 16.40 4.78
N LEU A 444 -18.80 16.87 5.51
CA LEU A 444 -18.96 17.87 6.58
C LEU A 444 -19.53 19.21 6.08
N PHE A 445 -19.27 19.56 4.81
CA PHE A 445 -19.70 20.83 4.22
C PHE A 445 -20.91 20.70 3.29
N SER A 446 -21.38 19.49 3.00
CA SER A 446 -22.50 19.22 2.08
C SER A 446 -23.71 20.12 2.32
N ALA A 447 -24.20 20.18 3.57
CA ALA A 447 -25.34 21.01 3.98
C ALA A 447 -25.14 22.52 3.75
N HIS A 448 -23.90 23.01 3.79
CA HIS A 448 -23.58 24.41 3.51
C HIS A 448 -23.38 24.68 2.01
N LYS A 449 -22.91 23.68 1.25
CA LYS A 449 -22.66 23.77 -0.19
C LYS A 449 -23.95 23.73 -1.01
N ASP A 450 -24.95 22.97 -0.57
CA ASP A 450 -26.21 22.81 -1.31
C ASP A 450 -26.97 24.14 -1.45
N GLU A 451 -26.94 24.99 -0.42
CA GLU A 451 -27.60 26.31 -0.41
C GLU A 451 -26.63 27.48 -0.62
N TYR A 452 -25.36 27.18 -0.91
CA TYR A 452 -24.33 28.19 -1.13
C TYR A 452 -24.72 29.21 -2.23
N PRO A 453 -25.27 28.80 -3.40
CA PRO A 453 -25.59 29.74 -4.47
C PRO A 453 -26.62 30.80 -4.05
N GLU A 454 -27.62 30.43 -3.27
CA GLU A 454 -28.66 31.33 -2.77
C GLU A 454 -28.09 32.35 -1.79
N HIS A 455 -27.22 31.90 -0.86
CA HIS A 455 -26.56 32.78 0.11
C HIS A 455 -25.59 33.74 -0.58
N GLU A 456 -24.85 33.26 -1.57
CA GLU A 456 -23.90 34.05 -2.36
C GLU A 456 -24.65 35.14 -3.16
N GLN A 457 -25.74 34.78 -3.84
CA GLN A 457 -26.56 35.76 -4.56
C GLN A 457 -27.23 36.77 -3.62
N ALA A 458 -27.76 36.31 -2.48
CA ALA A 458 -28.38 37.19 -1.49
C ALA A 458 -27.35 38.17 -0.90
N SER A 459 -26.12 37.72 -0.64
CA SER A 459 -25.01 38.56 -0.18
C SER A 459 -24.68 39.66 -1.18
N LEU A 460 -24.55 39.34 -2.48
CA LEU A 460 -24.28 40.34 -3.51
C LEU A 460 -25.40 41.38 -3.62
N ARG A 461 -26.67 40.95 -3.49
CA ARG A 461 -27.81 41.88 -3.46
C ARG A 461 -27.79 42.77 -2.21
N GLN A 462 -27.45 42.21 -1.06
CA GLN A 462 -27.35 42.94 0.20
C GLN A 462 -26.26 44.02 0.13
N LEU A 463 -25.07 43.69 -0.40
CA LEU A 463 -23.96 44.64 -0.60
C LEU A 463 -24.37 45.78 -1.54
N TYR A 464 -25.03 45.44 -2.66
CA TYR A 464 -25.53 46.44 -3.59
C TYR A 464 -26.55 47.38 -2.93
N GLN A 465 -27.53 46.85 -2.20
CA GLN A 465 -28.54 47.66 -1.51
C GLN A 465 -27.92 48.59 -0.46
N ALA A 466 -26.98 48.08 0.33
CA ALA A 466 -26.26 48.85 1.33
C ALA A 466 -25.45 49.98 0.68
N LYS A 467 -24.72 49.70 -0.40
CA LYS A 467 -23.96 50.72 -1.13
C LYS A 467 -24.85 51.78 -1.75
N MET A 468 -25.99 51.37 -2.31
CA MET A 468 -26.95 52.32 -2.84
C MET A 468 -27.60 53.16 -1.73
N ALA A 469 -27.79 52.63 -0.52
CA ALA A 469 -28.26 53.39 0.63
C ALA A 469 -27.19 54.39 1.14
N GLU A 470 -25.92 53.97 1.23
CA GLU A 470 -24.78 54.84 1.55
C GLU A 470 -24.72 56.05 0.61
N LEU A 471 -24.75 55.81 -0.70
CA LEU A 471 -24.73 56.88 -1.71
C LEU A 471 -25.94 57.82 -1.63
N ARG A 472 -27.10 57.33 -1.16
CA ARG A 472 -28.29 58.17 -0.93
C ARG A 472 -28.13 59.02 0.34
N ALA A 473 -27.56 58.46 1.40
CA ALA A 473 -27.34 59.16 2.67
C ALA A 473 -26.28 60.27 2.54
N GLU A 474 -25.16 59.99 1.86
CA GLU A 474 -24.13 61.00 1.55
C GLU A 474 -24.73 62.21 0.82
N ASN A 475 -25.67 61.98 -0.08
CA ASN A 475 -26.33 63.04 -0.85
C ASN A 475 -27.27 63.90 0.01
N GLN A 476 -28.00 63.29 0.96
CA GLN A 476 -28.88 64.04 1.86
C GLN A 476 -28.09 64.99 2.78
N GLN A 477 -26.92 64.56 3.27
CA GLN A 477 -26.05 65.39 4.11
C GLN A 477 -25.43 66.58 3.36
N ILE A 478 -25.11 66.42 2.07
CA ILE A 478 -24.62 67.52 1.22
C ILE A 478 -25.73 68.57 0.98
N SER A 479 -26.99 68.13 0.90
CA SER A 479 -28.14 69.03 0.71
C SER A 479 -28.48 69.85 1.97
N GLU A 480 -28.32 69.30 3.17
CA GLU A 480 -28.65 69.98 4.44
C GLU A 480 -27.56 70.96 4.91
N SER A 481 -26.28 70.66 4.67
CA SER A 481 -25.16 71.53 5.04
C SER A 481 -25.08 72.84 4.25
N THR A 482 -25.78 72.93 3.11
CA THR A 482 -25.87 74.16 2.29
C THR A 482 -26.97 75.13 2.79
N GLY A 483 -27.76 74.75 3.80
CA GLY A 483 -28.96 75.48 4.22
C GLY A 483 -28.81 76.63 5.24
N THR A 484 -27.62 76.97 5.76
CA THR A 484 -27.51 77.85 6.95
C THR A 484 -26.56 79.05 6.86
N ILE A 485 -26.27 79.62 5.69
CA ILE A 485 -25.56 80.92 5.63
C ILE A 485 -26.21 81.90 4.63
N GLY A 486 -26.86 82.93 5.19
CA GLY A 486 -26.70 84.33 4.76
C GLY A 486 -27.27 84.76 3.41
N ARG A 487 -28.24 85.69 3.48
CA ARG A 487 -28.70 86.56 2.37
C ARG A 487 -27.53 87.18 1.58
N SER A 488 -27.26 86.68 0.38
CA SER A 488 -26.71 87.49 -0.72
C SER A 488 -27.10 86.87 -2.07
N LYS A 489 -27.86 87.63 -2.85
CA LYS A 489 -28.26 87.31 -4.23
C LYS A 489 -27.01 87.27 -5.13
N GLY A 490 -26.64 86.08 -5.57
CA GLY A 490 -25.64 85.80 -6.58
C GLY A 490 -25.57 84.29 -6.76
N ALA A 491 -25.90 83.79 -7.94
CA ALA A 491 -26.14 82.38 -8.23
C ALA A 491 -24.93 81.48 -7.89
N SER A 492 -25.00 80.79 -6.74
CA SER A 492 -24.24 79.56 -6.53
C SER A 492 -25.13 78.39 -6.96
N VAL A 493 -25.06 78.06 -8.25
CA VAL A 493 -25.55 76.79 -8.81
C VAL A 493 -24.68 75.68 -8.20
N ALA A 494 -25.00 75.26 -6.98
CA ALA A 494 -24.41 74.08 -6.35
C ALA A 494 -25.23 72.86 -6.79
N SER A 495 -25.20 72.53 -8.09
CA SER A 495 -25.76 71.26 -8.60
C SER A 495 -24.70 70.16 -8.54
N SER A 496 -24.18 69.86 -7.36
CA SER A 496 -23.38 68.65 -7.10
C SER A 496 -24.30 67.45 -6.90
N HIS A 497 -25.30 67.28 -7.76
CA HIS A 497 -26.22 66.15 -7.68
C HIS A 497 -25.69 65.01 -8.56
N GLN A 498 -25.28 63.94 -7.89
CA GLN A 498 -25.32 62.55 -8.37
C GLN A 498 -24.66 62.28 -9.73
N GLN A 499 -23.33 62.33 -9.76
CA GLN A 499 -22.58 61.79 -10.88
C GLN A 499 -22.38 60.29 -10.70
N ILE A 500 -22.68 59.52 -11.75
CA ILE A 500 -22.26 58.11 -11.89
C ILE A 500 -20.77 58.04 -11.57
N SER A 501 -20.33 57.13 -10.70
CA SER A 501 -18.92 56.98 -10.34
C SER A 501 -18.37 55.66 -10.85
N VAL A 502 -17.19 55.74 -11.45
CA VAL A 502 -16.44 54.56 -11.90
C VAL A 502 -15.99 53.72 -10.70
N THR A 503 -15.67 54.37 -9.57
CA THR A 503 -15.22 53.68 -8.34
C THR A 503 -16.27 52.73 -7.78
N VAL A 504 -17.55 53.08 -7.87
CA VAL A 504 -18.67 52.24 -7.41
C VAL A 504 -18.78 50.97 -8.26
N VAL A 505 -18.59 51.09 -9.57
CA VAL A 505 -18.58 49.92 -10.47
C VAL A 505 -17.36 49.04 -10.22
N THR A 506 -16.20 49.63 -9.90
CA THR A 506 -15.01 48.87 -9.48
C THR A 506 -15.27 48.08 -8.18
N GLU A 507 -16.00 48.64 -7.21
CA GLU A 507 -16.40 47.90 -6.00
C GLU A 507 -17.31 46.70 -6.35
N PHE A 508 -18.27 46.86 -7.26
CA PHE A 508 -19.13 45.75 -7.71
C PHE A 508 -18.33 44.62 -8.35
N VAL A 509 -17.36 44.97 -9.20
CA VAL A 509 -16.43 44.02 -9.82
C VAL A 509 -15.62 43.29 -8.75
N HIS A 510 -15.11 44.00 -7.74
CA HIS A 510 -14.32 43.40 -6.68
C HIS A 510 -15.14 42.38 -5.85
N TRP A 511 -16.40 42.69 -5.54
CA TRP A 511 -17.29 41.72 -4.88
C TRP A 511 -17.53 40.48 -5.75
N ASN A 512 -17.63 40.67 -7.07
CA ASN A 512 -17.81 39.58 -8.02
C ASN A 512 -16.56 38.68 -8.11
N GLU A 513 -15.37 39.28 -8.19
CA GLU A 513 -14.10 38.56 -8.18
C GLU A 513 -13.95 37.71 -6.92
N GLU A 514 -14.24 38.28 -5.75
CA GLU A 514 -14.19 37.55 -4.48
C GLU A 514 -15.21 36.40 -4.44
N SER A 515 -16.41 36.61 -5.00
CA SER A 515 -17.46 35.60 -5.13
C SER A 515 -17.06 34.45 -6.05
N ILE A 516 -16.44 34.76 -7.20
CA ILE A 516 -15.92 33.75 -8.14
C ILE A 516 -14.78 32.95 -7.50
N SER A 517 -13.90 33.61 -6.74
CA SER A 517 -12.83 32.92 -6.00
C SER A 517 -13.41 31.91 -5.01
N ARG A 518 -14.46 32.27 -4.26
CA ARG A 518 -15.17 31.34 -3.37
C ARG A 518 -15.86 30.20 -4.13
N CYS A 519 -16.57 30.52 -5.22
CA CYS A 519 -17.23 29.51 -6.06
C CYS A 519 -16.25 28.44 -6.55
N THR A 520 -15.08 28.89 -7.03
CA THR A 520 -14.02 28.02 -7.56
C THR A 520 -13.43 27.12 -6.49
N MET A 521 -13.32 27.62 -5.25
CA MET A 521 -12.83 26.84 -4.12
C MET A 521 -13.85 25.80 -3.65
N LEU A 522 -15.12 26.17 -3.49
CA LEU A 522 -16.15 25.32 -2.89
C LEU A 522 -16.75 24.29 -3.86
N THR A 523 -16.63 24.51 -5.16
CA THR A 523 -17.29 23.71 -6.20
C THR A 523 -16.27 22.92 -7.03
N SER A 524 -16.23 21.60 -6.83
CA SER A 524 -15.30 20.72 -7.54
C SER A 524 -15.76 20.33 -8.96
N GLN A 525 -17.07 20.37 -9.23
CA GLN A 525 -17.63 19.94 -10.53
C GLN A 525 -17.64 21.11 -11.54
N PRO A 526 -17.04 20.95 -12.75
CA PRO A 526 -16.95 22.05 -13.72
C PRO A 526 -18.31 22.58 -14.21
N ALA A 527 -19.31 21.70 -14.34
CA ALA A 527 -20.63 22.09 -14.84
C ALA A 527 -21.40 22.95 -13.83
N THR A 528 -21.38 22.58 -12.56
CA THR A 528 -22.01 23.36 -11.48
C THR A 528 -21.23 24.65 -11.21
N LEU A 529 -19.90 24.61 -11.27
CA LEU A 529 -19.06 25.81 -11.20
C LEU A 529 -19.43 26.81 -12.29
N ALA A 530 -19.57 26.37 -13.54
CA ALA A 530 -19.98 27.24 -14.64
C ALA A 530 -21.38 27.86 -14.41
N ALA A 531 -22.31 27.10 -13.84
CA ALA A 531 -23.63 27.60 -13.48
C ALA A 531 -23.57 28.66 -12.37
N HIS A 532 -22.78 28.43 -11.31
CA HIS A 532 -22.61 29.39 -10.20
C HIS A 532 -21.93 30.68 -10.69
N VAL A 533 -20.84 30.57 -11.44
CA VAL A 533 -20.12 31.72 -12.02
C VAL A 533 -21.04 32.52 -12.94
N LYS A 534 -21.86 31.86 -13.76
CA LYS A 534 -22.86 32.54 -14.59
C LYS A 534 -23.86 33.33 -13.76
N THR A 535 -24.37 32.77 -12.67
CA THR A 535 -25.32 33.45 -11.78
C THR A 535 -24.68 34.68 -11.12
N VAL A 536 -23.46 34.54 -10.61
CA VAL A 536 -22.67 35.63 -10.01
C VAL A 536 -22.39 36.73 -11.03
N PHE A 537 -21.97 36.39 -12.23
CA PHE A 537 -21.70 37.36 -13.30
C PHE A 537 -22.98 38.06 -13.78
N THR A 538 -24.10 37.33 -13.89
CA THR A 538 -25.40 37.92 -14.25
C THR A 538 -25.84 38.94 -13.19
N CYS A 539 -25.57 38.67 -11.90
CA CYS A 539 -25.83 39.62 -10.82
C CYS A 539 -25.03 40.92 -10.99
N LEU A 540 -23.75 40.83 -11.38
CA LEU A 540 -22.93 42.02 -11.67
C LEU A 540 -23.50 42.83 -12.83
N LEU A 541 -23.86 42.17 -13.94
CA LEU A 541 -24.44 42.86 -15.10
C LEU A 541 -25.74 43.58 -14.74
N ASP A 542 -26.62 42.94 -13.97
CA ASP A 542 -27.87 43.52 -13.50
C ASP A 542 -27.63 44.74 -12.59
N GLN A 543 -26.72 44.62 -11.61
CA GLN A 543 -26.36 45.70 -10.69
C GLN A 543 -25.74 46.91 -11.40
N VAL A 544 -24.81 46.67 -12.34
CA VAL A 544 -24.19 47.75 -13.14
C VAL A 544 -25.23 48.40 -14.05
N SER A 545 -26.10 47.61 -14.68
CA SER A 545 -27.18 48.10 -15.53
C SER A 545 -28.14 48.99 -14.74
N GLN A 546 -28.60 48.54 -13.57
CA GLN A 546 -29.48 49.32 -12.69
C GLN A 546 -28.81 50.61 -12.22
N TYR A 547 -27.56 50.54 -11.74
CA TYR A 547 -26.81 51.71 -11.27
C TYR A 547 -26.64 52.78 -12.37
N ILE A 548 -26.26 52.35 -13.58
CA ILE A 548 -26.08 53.24 -14.73
C ILE A 548 -27.42 53.83 -15.17
N THR A 549 -28.47 53.00 -15.26
CA THR A 549 -29.81 53.43 -15.70
C THR A 549 -30.39 54.45 -14.73
N GLU A 550 -30.41 54.17 -13.43
CA GLU A 550 -30.87 55.12 -12.40
C GLU A 550 -30.02 56.40 -12.40
N GLY A 551 -28.71 56.28 -12.62
CA GLY A 551 -27.80 57.42 -12.73
C GLY A 551 -28.12 58.33 -13.91
N LEU A 552 -28.38 57.75 -15.08
CA LEU A 552 -28.73 58.47 -16.30
C LEU A 552 -30.13 59.08 -16.21
N GLU A 553 -31.10 58.38 -15.63
CA GLU A 553 -32.45 58.91 -15.39
C GLU A 553 -32.41 60.13 -14.48
N ARG A 554 -31.66 60.09 -13.38
CA ARG A 554 -31.46 61.25 -12.50
C ARG A 554 -30.79 62.44 -13.21
N ALA A 555 -29.79 62.17 -14.06
CA ALA A 555 -29.13 63.22 -14.85
C ALA A 555 -30.09 63.83 -15.89
N ARG A 556 -30.92 63.01 -16.54
CA ARG A 556 -31.97 63.45 -17.47
C ARG A 556 -33.04 64.28 -16.76
N ASP A 557 -33.49 63.87 -15.59
CA ASP A 557 -34.53 64.58 -14.84
C ASP A 557 -34.02 65.96 -14.38
N SER A 558 -32.75 66.05 -13.95
CA SER A 558 -32.08 67.32 -13.63
C SER A 558 -31.96 68.26 -14.83
N LEU A 559 -31.71 67.70 -16.04
CA LEU A 559 -31.69 68.47 -17.28
C LEU A 559 -33.09 68.96 -17.66
N THR A 560 -34.11 68.12 -17.45
CA THR A 560 -35.51 68.43 -17.73
C THR A 560 -36.03 69.52 -16.81
N GLU A 561 -35.68 69.48 -15.52
CA GLU A 561 -36.02 70.53 -14.55
C GLU A 561 -35.36 71.86 -14.92
N ALA A 562 -34.08 71.85 -15.29
CA ALA A 562 -33.39 73.05 -15.75
C ALA A 562 -34.00 73.63 -17.04
N ALA A 563 -34.44 72.78 -17.97
CA ALA A 563 -35.15 73.20 -19.17
C ALA A 563 -36.52 73.84 -18.85
N ALA A 564 -37.31 73.24 -17.95
CA ALA A 564 -38.59 73.78 -17.50
C ALA A 564 -38.44 75.14 -16.79
N LEU A 565 -37.40 75.30 -15.96
CA LEU A 565 -37.06 76.59 -15.36
C LEU A 565 -36.77 77.64 -16.44
N ARG A 566 -35.97 77.30 -17.45
CA ARG A 566 -35.67 78.21 -18.58
C ARG A 566 -36.93 78.63 -19.32
N GLU A 567 -37.83 77.70 -19.66
CA GLU A 567 -39.09 78.01 -20.36
C GLU A 567 -40.00 78.94 -19.55
N ARG A 568 -40.09 78.73 -18.23
CA ARG A 568 -40.88 79.57 -17.32
C ARG A 568 -40.41 81.03 -17.30
N PHE A 569 -39.11 81.29 -17.45
CA PHE A 569 -38.55 82.65 -17.50
C PHE A 569 -38.62 83.29 -18.89
N VAL A 570 -38.71 82.50 -19.97
CA VAL A 570 -38.88 83.00 -21.35
C VAL A 570 -40.31 83.50 -21.60
N LEU A 571 -41.32 82.89 -20.98
CA LEU A 571 -42.74 83.24 -21.17
C LEU A 571 -43.24 84.43 -20.30
N GLY A 572 -42.45 84.86 -19.30
CA GLY A 572 -42.86 85.87 -18.30
C GLY A 572 -42.58 87.34 -18.65
N THR A 573 -42.17 87.67 -19.87
CA THR A 573 -41.59 88.98 -20.22
C THR A 573 -42.58 90.13 -20.47
N SER A 574 -43.82 90.06 -19.99
CA SER A 574 -44.85 91.12 -20.19
C SER A 574 -45.07 92.07 -19.00
N MET A 575 -44.07 92.27 -18.11
CA MET A 575 -44.25 93.08 -16.89
C MET A 575 -43.15 94.15 -16.68
N SER A 576 -43.54 95.26 -16.04
CA SER A 576 -42.86 96.55 -15.76
C SER A 576 -41.31 96.56 -15.60
N ARG A 577 -40.69 97.72 -15.89
CA ARG A 577 -39.23 97.98 -15.99
C ARG A 577 -38.37 97.50 -14.80
N ARG A 578 -38.91 97.40 -13.57
CA ARG A 578 -38.21 96.80 -12.40
C ARG A 578 -38.28 95.26 -12.36
N VAL A 579 -39.36 94.68 -12.88
CA VAL A 579 -39.54 93.24 -13.01
C VAL A 579 -38.66 92.71 -14.14
N ALA A 580 -38.43 93.51 -15.19
CA ALA A 580 -37.54 93.15 -16.30
C ALA A 580 -36.08 92.88 -15.88
N ALA A 581 -35.50 93.67 -14.97
CA ALA A 581 -34.13 93.44 -14.50
C ALA A 581 -34.02 92.19 -13.59
N ALA A 582 -35.02 91.94 -12.75
CA ALA A 582 -35.10 90.73 -11.93
C ALA A 582 -35.37 89.49 -12.79
N ALA A 583 -36.20 89.61 -13.83
CA ALA A 583 -36.48 88.55 -14.80
C ALA A 583 -35.26 88.25 -15.68
N ALA A 584 -34.48 89.25 -16.07
CA ALA A 584 -33.23 89.06 -16.81
C ALA A 584 -32.18 88.32 -15.96
N SER A 585 -31.99 88.71 -14.69
CA SER A 585 -31.10 88.02 -13.76
C SER A 585 -31.57 86.58 -13.46
N ALA A 586 -32.88 86.35 -13.37
CA ALA A 586 -33.43 85.00 -13.18
C ALA A 586 -33.32 84.13 -14.45
N ALA A 587 -33.47 84.73 -15.64
CA ALA A 587 -33.28 84.04 -16.92
C ALA A 587 -31.80 83.66 -17.14
N GLU A 588 -30.86 84.54 -16.74
CA GLU A 588 -29.42 84.25 -16.76
C GLU A 588 -29.05 83.13 -15.77
N ALA A 589 -29.63 83.15 -14.56
CA ALA A 589 -29.47 82.05 -13.60
C ALA A 589 -30.05 80.71 -14.11
N ALA A 590 -31.20 80.75 -14.80
CA ALA A 590 -31.79 79.56 -15.42
C ALA A 590 -30.97 79.05 -16.62
N ALA A 591 -30.36 79.95 -17.41
CA ALA A 591 -29.45 79.57 -18.48
C ALA A 591 -28.16 78.93 -17.94
N ALA A 592 -27.57 79.50 -16.89
CA ALA A 592 -26.41 78.94 -16.20
C ALA A 592 -26.72 77.57 -15.56
N ALA A 593 -27.91 77.41 -14.97
CA ALA A 593 -28.38 76.12 -14.48
C ALA A 593 -28.53 75.08 -15.62
N GLY A 594 -29.09 75.48 -16.77
CA GLY A 594 -29.19 74.63 -17.95
C GLY A 594 -27.83 74.17 -18.50
N GLU A 595 -26.85 75.07 -18.56
CA GLU A 595 -25.48 74.73 -18.98
C GLU A 595 -24.80 73.77 -18.00
N SER A 596 -24.98 73.99 -16.69
CA SER A 596 -24.47 73.10 -15.63
C SER A 596 -25.09 71.70 -15.70
N SER A 597 -26.40 71.61 -15.88
CA SER A 597 -27.10 70.32 -16.02
C SER A 597 -26.69 69.57 -17.29
N PHE A 598 -26.53 70.26 -18.43
CA PHE A 598 -26.05 69.63 -19.67
C PHE A 598 -24.61 69.12 -19.54
N ARG A 599 -23.71 69.91 -18.94
CA ARG A 599 -22.33 69.48 -18.66
C ARG A 599 -22.32 68.24 -17.76
N SER A 600 -23.16 68.22 -16.73
CA SER A 600 -23.28 67.08 -15.81
C SER A 600 -23.81 65.82 -16.51
N PHE A 601 -24.77 65.97 -17.43
CA PHE A 601 -25.28 64.87 -18.25
C PHE A 601 -24.21 64.28 -19.18
N MET A 602 -23.41 65.12 -19.84
CA MET A 602 -22.30 64.65 -20.70
C MET A 602 -21.23 63.90 -19.90
N VAL A 603 -20.90 64.39 -18.70
CA VAL A 603 -19.98 63.69 -17.78
C VAL A 603 -20.56 62.34 -17.36
N ALA A 604 -21.87 62.25 -17.09
CA ALA A 604 -22.52 60.98 -16.78
C ALA A 604 -22.39 59.97 -17.93
N ILE A 605 -22.64 60.37 -19.18
CA ILE A 605 -22.45 59.51 -20.37
C ILE A 605 -21.00 59.01 -20.48
N GLN A 606 -20.02 59.90 -20.33
CA GLN A 606 -18.61 59.52 -20.41
C GLN A 606 -18.25 58.49 -19.32
N ARG A 607 -18.77 58.67 -18.11
CA ARG A 607 -18.54 57.74 -17.00
C ARG A 607 -19.25 56.41 -17.21
N CYS A 608 -20.44 56.38 -17.81
CA CYS A 608 -21.07 55.13 -18.25
C CYS A 608 -20.18 54.35 -19.20
N GLY A 609 -19.61 55.01 -20.21
CA GLY A 609 -18.69 54.37 -21.15
C GLY A 609 -17.45 53.79 -20.46
N SER A 610 -16.93 54.50 -19.46
CA SER A 610 -15.80 54.03 -18.64
C SER A 610 -16.17 52.81 -17.78
N SER A 611 -17.35 52.82 -17.15
CA SER A 611 -17.86 51.69 -16.37
C SER A 611 -18.09 50.45 -17.23
N VAL A 612 -18.61 50.60 -18.46
CA VAL A 612 -18.77 49.48 -19.39
C VAL A 612 -17.42 48.92 -19.82
N ALA A 613 -16.42 49.78 -20.06
CA ALA A 613 -15.08 49.33 -20.42
C ALA A 613 -14.43 48.48 -19.32
N ILE A 614 -14.66 48.80 -18.04
CA ILE A 614 -14.17 48.00 -16.91
C ILE A 614 -14.79 46.61 -16.91
N VAL A 615 -16.12 46.52 -17.09
CA VAL A 615 -16.80 45.22 -17.12
C VAL A 615 -16.34 44.36 -18.30
N GLN A 616 -15.94 44.97 -19.42
CA GLN A 616 -15.38 44.24 -20.58
C GLN A 616 -13.95 43.71 -20.36
N GLN A 617 -13.22 44.24 -19.38
CA GLN A 617 -11.85 43.83 -19.07
C GLN A 617 -11.79 42.65 -18.09
N VAL A 618 -12.89 42.39 -17.38
CA VAL A 618 -13.11 41.27 -16.45
C VAL A 618 -13.66 40.09 -17.24
#